data_AF-A0A8T1A5N7-F1
#
_entry.id   AF-A0A8T1A5N7-F1
#
_cell.length_a   1.000
_cell.length_b   1.000
_cell.length_c   1.000
_cell.angle_alpha   90.00
_cell.angle_beta   90.00
_cell.angle_gamma   90.00
#
_symmetry.space_group_name_H-M   'P 1'
#
loop_
_entity.id
_entity.type
_entity.pdbx_description
1 polymer ?
#
loop_
_entity_poly.entity_id
_entity_poly.type
_entity_poly.pdbx_seq_one_letter_code
_entity_poly.pdbx_strand_id
1 'polypeptide(L)'
;MDIFLKQHGKQLYDMKNGTLGFAKEDILEWFTYWEQASKSGGVVTPELQVSNPPDDTSKSLLITGKAAMSLLPSNQLAAFQSLTEDKLILLPVPRGPKGTGVVFESSQGLSGYANTKHAKEVAILMDFWINDPDAAKILGNDRGVPVTEANRNLLQQEAGPVEEIVYNYTSFVSEATKTEPFDVSYNPPGFAEFSKLAQTTNQEIGFGRKSVEQAVTDFYNGTVRIFESNQ
;
A
#
# COMPACT_ATOMS: atom_id res chain seq x y z
N MET A 1 1.74 8.05 3.15
CA MET A 1 0.86 9.09 3.69
C MET A 1 -0.37 8.50 4.35
N ASP A 2 -1.17 7.65 3.70
CA ASP A 2 -2.35 7.04 4.33
C ASP A 2 -2.04 6.32 5.66
N ILE A 3 -1.03 5.45 5.68
CA ILE A 3 -0.54 4.82 6.92
C ILE A 3 -0.19 5.87 7.99
N PHE A 4 0.50 6.94 7.62
CA PHE A 4 0.86 8.02 8.54
C PHE A 4 -0.38 8.73 9.11
N LEU A 5 -1.41 8.97 8.30
CA LEU A 5 -2.67 9.54 8.78
C LEU A 5 -3.36 8.59 9.78
N LYS A 6 -3.45 7.29 9.46
CA LYS A 6 -4.01 6.26 10.36
C LYS A 6 -3.25 6.21 11.69
N GLN A 7 -1.93 6.29 11.63
CA GLN A 7 -1.04 6.36 12.79
C GLN A 7 -1.28 7.60 13.69
N HIS A 8 -1.96 8.62 13.18
CA HIS A 8 -2.37 9.83 13.91
C HIS A 8 -3.89 9.88 14.19
N GLY A 9 -4.61 8.79 13.95
CA GLY A 9 -6.07 8.72 14.16
C GLY A 9 -6.85 9.52 13.11
N LYS A 10 -6.28 9.67 11.92
CA LYS A 10 -6.87 10.31 10.74
C LYS A 10 -7.01 9.28 9.63
N GLN A 11 -7.61 9.68 8.51
CA GLN A 11 -7.74 8.85 7.32
C GLN A 11 -7.69 9.74 6.07
N LEU A 12 -7.49 9.16 4.88
CA LEU A 12 -7.53 9.95 3.65
C LEU A 12 -8.94 10.48 3.37
N TYR A 13 -9.95 9.62 3.48
CA TYR A 13 -11.33 9.91 3.17
C TYR A 13 -12.25 9.19 4.13
N ASP A 14 -13.15 9.93 4.75
CA ASP A 14 -14.21 9.40 5.60
C ASP A 14 -15.31 8.81 4.72
N MET A 15 -15.22 7.48 4.51
CA MET A 15 -16.18 6.74 3.69
C MET A 15 -17.60 6.79 4.24
N LYS A 16 -17.78 7.01 5.55
CA LYS A 16 -19.10 7.03 6.19
C LYS A 16 -19.82 8.34 5.92
N ASN A 17 -19.09 9.46 5.98
CA ASN A 17 -19.66 10.79 5.82
C ASN A 17 -19.45 11.37 4.41
N GLY A 18 -18.63 10.73 3.59
CA GLY A 18 -18.32 11.19 2.24
C GLY A 18 -17.45 12.45 2.22
N THR A 19 -16.54 12.61 3.18
CA THR A 19 -15.75 13.83 3.36
C THR A 19 -14.25 13.57 3.43
N LEU A 20 -13.44 14.60 3.19
CA LEU A 20 -11.99 14.55 3.41
C LEU A 20 -11.67 14.18 4.87
N GLY A 21 -10.74 13.24 5.08
CA GLY A 21 -10.46 12.67 6.40
C GLY A 21 -9.32 13.33 7.19
N PHE A 22 -8.72 14.39 6.66
CA PHE A 22 -7.59 15.09 7.28
C PHE A 22 -7.64 16.61 7.02
N ALA A 23 -6.97 17.38 7.87
CA ALA A 23 -6.80 18.82 7.73
C ALA A 23 -5.43 19.17 7.12
N LYS A 24 -5.26 20.41 6.64
CA LYS A 24 -4.01 20.87 6.03
C LYS A 24 -2.82 20.71 6.97
N GLU A 25 -3.04 20.92 8.27
CA GLU A 25 -2.01 20.83 9.30
C GLU A 25 -1.51 19.39 9.46
N ASP A 26 -2.38 18.39 9.26
CA ASP A 26 -2.04 16.97 9.40
C ASP A 26 -0.99 16.51 8.35
N ILE A 27 -1.03 17.09 7.14
CA ILE A 27 -0.09 16.74 6.06
C ILE A 27 1.20 17.58 6.08
N LEU A 28 1.21 18.71 6.79
CA LEU A 28 2.41 19.53 6.93
C LEU A 28 3.54 18.73 7.58
N GLU A 29 3.22 17.98 8.63
CA GLU A 29 4.16 17.10 9.32
C GLU A 29 4.76 16.05 8.37
N TRP A 30 3.91 15.41 7.56
CA TRP A 30 4.34 14.40 6.58
C TRP A 30 5.38 14.95 5.60
N PHE A 31 5.08 16.06 4.93
CA PHE A 31 6.00 16.63 3.95
C PHE A 31 7.26 17.22 4.60
N THR A 32 7.14 17.79 5.81
CA THR A 32 8.28 18.29 6.58
C THR A 32 9.25 17.15 6.93
N TYR A 33 8.73 16.01 7.40
CA TYR A 33 9.55 14.84 7.73
C TYR A 33 10.37 14.36 6.53
N TRP A 34 9.73 14.20 5.36
CA TRP A 34 10.43 13.72 4.16
C TRP A 34 11.41 14.73 3.59
N GLU A 35 11.12 16.04 3.70
CA GLU A 35 12.09 17.07 3.34
C GLU A 35 13.35 17.00 4.22
N GLN A 36 13.18 16.82 5.54
CA GLN A 36 14.29 16.66 6.48
C GLN A 36 15.08 15.37 6.24
N ALA A 37 14.40 14.26 5.98
CA ALA A 37 15.03 13.00 5.62
C ALA A 37 15.85 13.13 4.32
N SER A 38 15.34 13.87 3.33
CA SER A 38 16.07 14.17 2.09
C SER A 38 17.31 15.04 2.34
N LYS A 39 17.15 16.16 3.06
CA LYS A 39 18.25 17.09 3.39
C LYS A 39 19.37 16.43 4.21
N SER A 40 19.03 15.44 5.03
CA SER A 40 20.00 14.67 5.83
C SER A 40 20.63 13.49 5.09
N GLY A 41 20.22 13.21 3.85
CA GLY A 41 20.71 12.07 3.06
C GLY A 41 20.13 10.72 3.49
N GLY A 42 19.06 10.71 4.28
CA GLY A 42 18.36 9.50 4.73
C GLY A 42 17.48 8.85 3.65
N VAL A 43 17.23 9.55 2.54
CA VAL A 43 16.59 9.02 1.34
C VAL A 43 17.44 9.33 0.10
N VAL A 44 17.19 8.60 -0.97
CA VAL A 44 17.81 8.84 -2.28
C VAL A 44 17.43 10.22 -2.84
N THR A 45 18.22 10.73 -3.78
CA THR A 45 17.92 12.01 -4.41
C THR A 45 16.64 11.94 -5.28
N PRO A 46 15.95 13.08 -5.50
CA PRO A 46 14.79 13.14 -6.38
C PRO A 46 15.07 12.65 -7.81
N GLU A 47 16.27 12.89 -8.35
CA GLU A 47 16.68 12.43 -9.68
C GLU A 47 16.72 10.90 -9.74
N LEU A 48 17.27 10.25 -8.72
CA LEU A 48 17.29 8.78 -8.62
C LEU A 48 15.88 8.23 -8.49
N GLN A 49 15.03 8.85 -7.68
CA GLN A 49 13.65 8.41 -7.51
C GLN A 49 12.84 8.53 -8.82
N VAL A 50 13.00 9.61 -9.59
CA VAL A 50 12.28 9.81 -10.86
C VAL A 50 12.77 8.85 -11.96
N SER A 51 14.08 8.57 -11.99
CA SER A 51 14.67 7.68 -13.01
C SER A 51 14.44 6.19 -12.75
N ASN A 52 13.94 5.83 -11.56
CA ASN A 52 13.71 4.44 -11.14
C ASN A 52 12.26 4.29 -10.66
N PRO A 53 11.29 4.33 -11.59
CA PRO A 53 9.87 4.27 -11.22
C PRO A 53 9.53 2.91 -10.57
N PRO A 54 8.56 2.89 -9.65
CA PRO A 54 8.29 1.73 -8.79
C PRO A 54 7.56 0.58 -9.51
N ASP A 55 7.18 0.76 -10.78
CA ASP A 55 6.45 -0.22 -11.60
C ASP A 55 7.37 -1.25 -12.27
N ASP A 56 8.68 -1.02 -12.30
CA ASP A 56 9.68 -1.98 -12.79
C ASP A 56 10.55 -2.46 -11.63
N THR A 57 10.25 -3.65 -11.12
CA THR A 57 10.98 -4.26 -10.00
C THR A 57 12.49 -4.38 -10.27
N SER A 58 12.89 -4.64 -11.52
CA SER A 58 14.31 -4.78 -11.89
C SER A 58 15.10 -3.47 -11.80
N LYS A 59 14.40 -2.33 -11.90
CA LYS A 59 14.97 -0.99 -11.74
C LYS A 59 14.86 -0.46 -10.32
N SER A 60 14.27 -1.23 -9.40
CA SER A 60 14.14 -0.78 -8.01
C SER A 60 15.49 -0.38 -7.43
N LEU A 61 15.50 0.72 -6.67
CA LEU A 61 16.69 1.20 -5.99
C LEU A 61 17.18 0.23 -4.91
N LEU A 62 16.30 -0.64 -4.39
CA LEU A 62 16.70 -1.75 -3.52
C LEU A 62 17.51 -2.79 -4.30
N ILE A 63 17.00 -3.23 -5.45
CA ILE A 63 17.61 -4.27 -6.29
C ILE A 63 18.92 -3.79 -6.94
N THR A 64 18.99 -2.52 -7.34
CA THR A 64 20.19 -1.91 -7.92
C THR A 64 21.23 -1.47 -6.87
N GLY A 65 21.01 -1.78 -5.58
CA GLY A 65 21.94 -1.50 -4.49
C GLY A 65 22.11 -0.01 -4.18
N LYS A 66 21.12 0.82 -4.49
CA LYS A 66 21.12 2.28 -4.25
C LYS A 66 20.37 2.69 -2.99
N ALA A 67 19.50 1.83 -2.48
CA ALA A 67 18.78 2.01 -1.22
C ALA A 67 18.80 0.70 -0.42
N ALA A 68 18.95 0.77 0.90
CA ALA A 68 18.94 -0.40 1.77
C ALA A 68 17.53 -0.90 2.12
N MET A 69 16.52 -0.02 1.98
CA MET A 69 15.14 -0.30 2.34
C MET A 69 14.20 0.31 1.29
N SER A 70 13.06 -0.34 1.07
CA SER A 70 11.96 0.17 0.25
C SER A 70 10.62 -0.14 0.93
N LEU A 71 9.61 0.70 0.72
CA LEU A 71 8.24 0.41 1.15
C LEU A 71 7.52 -0.32 0.01
N LEU A 72 7.11 -1.56 0.28
CA LEU A 72 6.49 -2.45 -0.71
C LEU A 72 5.28 -3.16 -0.12
N PRO A 73 4.27 -3.51 -0.93
CA PRO A 73 3.26 -4.50 -0.55
C PRO A 73 3.93 -5.85 -0.23
N SER A 74 3.52 -6.52 0.85
CA SER A 74 4.18 -7.74 1.34
C SER A 74 4.21 -8.87 0.31
N ASN A 75 3.20 -8.96 -0.56
CA ASN A 75 3.12 -9.96 -1.62
C ASN A 75 4.20 -9.79 -2.72
N GLN A 76 4.88 -8.65 -2.80
CA GLN A 76 5.96 -8.45 -3.77
C GLN A 76 7.32 -9.01 -3.31
N LEU A 77 7.45 -9.50 -2.07
CA LEU A 77 8.74 -9.96 -1.53
C LEU A 77 9.39 -11.04 -2.41
N ALA A 78 8.61 -12.00 -2.91
CA ALA A 78 9.13 -13.07 -3.77
C ALA A 78 9.70 -12.55 -5.09
N ALA A 79 8.99 -11.62 -5.74
CA ALA A 79 9.47 -10.99 -6.97
C ALA A 79 10.80 -10.26 -6.74
N PHE A 80 10.92 -9.50 -5.64
CA PHE A 80 12.16 -8.82 -5.27
C PHE A 80 13.29 -9.79 -4.93
N GLN A 81 13.02 -10.80 -4.10
CA GLN A 81 14.02 -11.79 -3.68
C GLN A 81 14.57 -12.57 -4.89
N SER A 82 13.76 -12.81 -5.93
CA SER A 82 14.22 -13.50 -7.15
C SER A 82 15.28 -12.74 -7.95
N LEU A 83 15.44 -11.44 -7.71
CA LEU A 83 16.36 -10.56 -8.42
C LEU A 83 17.63 -10.24 -7.64
N THR A 84 17.82 -10.82 -6.46
CA THR A 84 19.01 -10.60 -5.64
C THR A 84 19.42 -11.87 -4.87
N GLU A 85 20.72 -12.03 -4.66
CA GLU A 85 21.26 -13.08 -3.78
C GLU A 85 21.20 -12.68 -2.30
N ASP A 86 21.08 -11.37 -2.01
CA ASP A 86 20.94 -10.88 -0.65
C ASP A 86 19.59 -11.31 -0.07
N LYS A 87 19.59 -11.80 1.18
CA LYS A 87 18.36 -12.19 1.86
C LYS A 87 17.55 -10.97 2.27
N LEU A 88 16.37 -10.83 1.69
CA LEU A 88 15.41 -9.78 2.04
C LEU A 88 14.53 -10.21 3.22
N ILE A 89 14.10 -9.23 4.01
CA ILE A 89 13.15 -9.41 5.11
C ILE A 89 12.06 -8.33 5.05
N LEU A 90 10.91 -8.60 5.67
CA LEU A 90 9.87 -7.60 5.88
C LEU A 90 9.92 -7.07 7.32
N LEU A 91 9.86 -5.76 7.45
CA LEU A 91 9.76 -5.07 8.73
C LEU A 91 8.52 -4.17 8.71
N PRO A 92 7.80 -4.02 9.82
CA PRO A 92 6.74 -3.03 9.90
C PRO A 92 7.34 -1.62 9.82
N VAL A 93 6.59 -0.69 9.24
CA VAL A 93 6.93 0.73 9.39
C VAL A 93 6.86 1.13 10.87
N PRO A 94 7.58 2.18 11.30
CA PRO A 94 7.49 2.67 12.67
C PRO A 94 6.03 2.95 13.06
N ARG A 95 5.64 2.57 14.28
CA ARG A 95 4.31 2.91 14.83
C ARG A 95 4.24 4.39 15.15
N GLY A 96 3.06 5.00 14.93
CA GLY A 96 2.78 6.35 15.41
C GLY A 96 1.96 6.35 16.71
N PRO A 97 1.51 7.54 17.15
CA PRO A 97 0.85 7.71 18.44
C PRO A 97 -0.48 6.96 18.60
N LYS A 98 -1.11 6.54 17.50
CA LYS A 98 -2.36 5.75 17.48
C LYS A 98 -2.18 4.30 17.02
N GLY A 99 -0.93 3.82 16.92
CA GLY A 99 -0.61 2.44 16.58
C GLY A 99 0.02 2.29 15.21
N THR A 100 -0.19 1.13 14.58
CA THR A 100 0.49 0.71 13.35
C THR A 100 0.05 1.48 12.11
N GLY A 101 -1.26 1.72 11.93
CA GLY A 101 -1.85 2.26 10.69
C GLY A 101 -1.65 1.38 9.44
N VAL A 102 -0.86 0.31 9.52
CA VAL A 102 -0.71 -0.71 8.48
C VAL A 102 -1.93 -1.63 8.50
N VAL A 103 -2.50 -1.87 7.33
CA VAL A 103 -3.71 -2.68 7.15
C VAL A 103 -3.44 -3.83 6.19
N PHE A 104 -4.10 -4.97 6.41
CA PHE A 104 -4.32 -5.95 5.35
C PHE A 104 -5.54 -5.54 4.56
N GLU A 105 -5.29 -5.10 3.34
CA GLU A 105 -6.35 -4.82 2.38
C GLU A 105 -6.62 -6.06 1.52
N SER A 106 -7.87 -6.21 1.09
CA SER A 106 -8.21 -7.17 0.06
C SER A 106 -7.39 -6.84 -1.18
N SER A 107 -6.56 -7.76 -1.65
CA SER A 107 -5.76 -7.53 -2.86
C SER A 107 -6.68 -7.25 -4.05
N GLN A 108 -7.75 -8.04 -4.18
CA GLN A 108 -8.69 -8.02 -5.30
C GLN A 108 -10.09 -8.40 -4.82
N GLY A 109 -11.11 -8.09 -5.63
CA GLY A 109 -12.47 -8.58 -5.47
C GLY A 109 -12.95 -9.28 -6.75
N LEU A 110 -13.78 -10.31 -6.60
CA LEU A 110 -14.44 -10.98 -7.72
C LEU A 110 -15.90 -10.56 -7.78
N SER A 111 -16.36 -10.12 -8.95
CA SER A 111 -17.73 -9.66 -9.17
C SER A 111 -18.35 -10.34 -10.38
N GLY A 112 -19.59 -10.80 -10.25
CA GLY A 112 -20.40 -11.30 -11.36
C GLY A 112 -21.20 -10.18 -12.01
N TYR A 113 -21.32 -10.18 -13.34
CA TYR A 113 -22.18 -9.23 -14.05
C TYR A 113 -23.66 -9.48 -13.68
N ALA A 114 -24.34 -8.46 -13.17
CA ALA A 114 -25.70 -8.58 -12.66
C ALA A 114 -26.72 -9.13 -13.67
N ASN A 115 -26.51 -8.91 -14.97
CA ASN A 115 -27.43 -9.37 -16.02
C ASN A 115 -26.95 -10.64 -16.75
N THR A 116 -25.97 -11.37 -16.20
CA THR A 116 -25.51 -12.64 -16.79
C THR A 116 -26.66 -13.63 -16.92
N LYS A 117 -26.67 -14.40 -18.01
CA LYS A 117 -27.62 -15.53 -18.20
C LYS A 117 -27.15 -16.81 -17.49
N HIS A 118 -25.97 -16.79 -16.89
CA HIS A 118 -25.29 -17.94 -16.30
C HIS A 118 -24.88 -17.66 -14.84
N ALA A 119 -25.80 -17.16 -14.02
CA ALA A 119 -25.50 -16.77 -12.65
C ALA A 119 -24.97 -17.93 -11.79
N LYS A 120 -25.50 -19.15 -12.01
CA LYS A 120 -25.07 -20.36 -11.30
C LYS A 120 -23.63 -20.74 -11.66
N GLU A 121 -23.29 -20.72 -12.94
CA GLU A 121 -21.94 -21.06 -13.43
C GLU A 121 -20.90 -20.03 -12.98
N VAL A 122 -21.27 -18.75 -12.96
CA VAL A 122 -20.42 -17.68 -12.41
C VAL A 122 -20.14 -17.93 -10.93
N ALA A 123 -21.16 -18.28 -10.13
CA ALA A 123 -20.97 -18.60 -8.72
C ALA A 123 -20.07 -19.83 -8.53
N ILE A 124 -20.23 -20.88 -9.35
CA ILE A 124 -19.37 -22.07 -9.32
C ILE A 124 -17.91 -21.72 -9.63
N LEU A 125 -17.67 -20.87 -10.62
CA LEU A 125 -16.30 -20.44 -10.96
C LEU A 125 -15.66 -19.62 -9.82
N MET A 126 -16.43 -18.70 -9.22
CA MET A 126 -15.95 -17.92 -8.08
C MET A 126 -15.65 -18.82 -6.87
N ASP A 127 -16.51 -19.80 -6.60
CA ASP A 127 -16.31 -20.78 -5.54
C ASP A 127 -15.05 -21.62 -5.77
N PHE A 128 -14.84 -22.12 -6.99
CA PHE A 128 -13.62 -22.83 -7.38
C PHE A 128 -12.36 -21.97 -7.13
N TRP A 129 -12.35 -20.71 -7.58
CA TRP A 129 -11.19 -19.83 -7.36
C TRP A 129 -10.88 -19.54 -5.89
N ILE A 130 -11.89 -19.52 -5.01
CA ILE A 130 -11.73 -19.14 -3.60
C ILE A 130 -11.45 -20.37 -2.72
N ASN A 131 -12.14 -21.46 -2.97
CA ASN A 131 -12.24 -22.60 -2.05
C ASN A 131 -11.53 -23.86 -2.55
N ASP A 132 -11.26 -24.00 -3.86
CA ASP A 132 -10.65 -25.24 -4.38
C ASP A 132 -9.15 -25.31 -4.06
N PRO A 133 -8.65 -26.45 -3.52
CA PRO A 133 -7.26 -26.60 -3.13
C PRO A 133 -6.30 -26.65 -4.33
N ASP A 134 -6.72 -27.19 -5.48
CA ASP A 134 -5.88 -27.24 -6.67
C ASP A 134 -5.76 -25.84 -7.30
N ALA A 135 -6.86 -25.08 -7.29
CA ALA A 135 -6.82 -23.67 -7.66
C ALA A 135 -5.88 -22.87 -6.74
N ALA A 136 -5.96 -23.09 -5.42
CA ALA A 136 -5.09 -22.43 -4.46
C ALA A 136 -3.60 -22.74 -4.69
N LYS A 137 -3.25 -24.00 -4.99
CA LYS A 137 -1.87 -24.40 -5.31
C LYS A 137 -1.34 -23.74 -6.58
N ILE A 138 -2.17 -23.64 -7.62
CA ILE A 138 -1.80 -23.00 -8.87
C ILE A 138 -1.59 -21.49 -8.68
N LEU A 139 -2.48 -20.84 -7.93
CA LEU A 139 -2.45 -19.38 -7.72
C LEU A 139 -1.42 -18.95 -6.68
N GLY A 140 -1.12 -19.81 -5.70
CA GLY A 140 -0.24 -19.50 -4.58
C GLY A 140 -0.66 -18.21 -3.87
N ASN A 141 0.30 -17.28 -3.74
CA ASN A 141 0.11 -15.97 -3.13
C ASN A 141 0.05 -14.81 -4.16
N ASP A 142 -0.05 -15.12 -5.46
CA ASP A 142 0.05 -14.13 -6.55
C ASP A 142 -1.08 -13.07 -6.49
N ARG A 143 -2.22 -13.44 -5.90
CA ARG A 143 -3.39 -12.56 -5.65
C ARG A 143 -3.54 -12.19 -4.17
N GLY A 144 -2.45 -12.25 -3.41
CA GLY A 144 -2.45 -12.12 -1.96
C GLY A 144 -2.59 -13.46 -1.24
N VAL A 145 -2.51 -13.42 0.10
CA VAL A 145 -2.69 -14.60 0.95
C VAL A 145 -4.14 -15.10 0.84
N PRO A 146 -4.40 -16.41 0.66
CA PRO A 146 -5.77 -16.92 0.54
C PRO A 146 -6.70 -16.49 1.69
N VAL A 147 -7.95 -16.17 1.33
CA VAL A 147 -8.97 -15.71 2.29
C VAL A 147 -9.48 -16.83 3.19
N THR A 148 -9.43 -18.09 2.73
CA THR A 148 -9.88 -19.25 3.51
C THR A 148 -8.75 -19.81 4.36
N GLU A 149 -9.07 -20.22 5.59
CA GLU A 149 -8.10 -20.83 6.49
C GLU A 149 -7.55 -22.14 5.93
N ALA A 150 -8.40 -22.95 5.29
CA ALA A 150 -7.99 -24.21 4.67
C ALA A 150 -6.90 -24.00 3.60
N ASN A 151 -7.07 -23.03 2.69
CA ASN A 151 -6.07 -22.78 1.65
C ASN A 151 -4.81 -22.10 2.22
N ARG A 152 -4.93 -21.29 3.28
CA ARG A 152 -3.73 -20.80 4.00
C ARG A 152 -2.92 -21.93 4.60
N ASN A 153 -3.57 -22.85 5.30
CA ASN A 153 -2.90 -24.00 5.92
C ASN A 153 -2.27 -24.92 4.86
N LEU A 154 -2.96 -25.10 3.73
CA LEU A 154 -2.44 -25.85 2.59
C LEU A 154 -1.16 -25.23 2.04
N LEU A 155 -1.19 -23.94 1.70
CA LEU A 155 -0.01 -23.25 1.16
C LEU A 155 1.11 -23.10 2.18
N GLN A 156 0.79 -22.98 3.47
CA GLN A 156 1.79 -22.89 4.53
C GLN A 156 2.61 -24.19 4.67
N GLN A 157 2.03 -25.36 4.39
CA GLN A 157 2.76 -26.63 4.39
C GLN A 157 3.75 -26.75 3.23
N GLU A 158 3.50 -26.03 2.14
CA GLU A 158 4.34 -25.99 0.93
C GLU A 158 5.19 -24.71 0.85
N ALA A 159 5.16 -23.88 1.91
CA ALA A 159 5.81 -22.58 1.94
C ALA A 159 7.34 -22.70 1.88
N GLY A 160 7.94 -21.96 0.95
CA GLY A 160 9.37 -21.72 0.98
C GLY A 160 9.74 -20.68 2.04
N PRO A 161 11.05 -20.43 2.25
CA PRO A 161 11.52 -19.46 3.23
C PRO A 161 10.99 -18.03 3.01
N VAL A 162 10.65 -17.66 1.77
CA VAL A 162 10.13 -16.33 1.44
C VAL A 162 8.65 -16.23 1.81
N GLU A 163 7.86 -17.25 1.51
CA GLU A 163 6.44 -17.32 1.86
C GLU A 163 6.25 -17.29 3.37
N GLU A 164 7.10 -17.98 4.14
CA GLU A 164 7.09 -17.92 5.60
C GLU A 164 7.28 -16.50 6.14
N ILE A 165 8.15 -15.68 5.52
CA ILE A 165 8.33 -14.28 5.91
C ILE A 165 7.04 -13.49 5.67
N VAL A 166 6.38 -13.68 4.52
CA VAL A 166 5.12 -13.02 4.18
C VAL A 166 4.02 -13.42 5.15
N TYR A 167 3.89 -14.71 5.48
CA TYR A 167 2.86 -15.21 6.40
C TYR A 167 3.08 -14.73 7.84
N ASN A 168 4.34 -14.71 8.30
CA ASN A 168 4.68 -14.19 9.62
C ASN A 168 4.41 -12.69 9.72
N TYR A 169 4.80 -11.91 8.70
CA TYR A 169 4.45 -10.49 8.63
C TYR A 169 2.93 -10.27 8.59
N THR A 170 2.21 -11.16 7.90
CA THR A 170 0.74 -11.10 7.80
C THR A 170 0.06 -11.38 9.11
N SER A 171 0.52 -12.38 9.83
CA SER A 171 0.02 -12.66 11.17
C SER A 171 0.34 -11.51 12.12
N PHE A 172 1.56 -10.96 12.07
CA PHE A 172 1.97 -9.84 12.92
C PHE A 172 1.08 -8.61 12.74
N VAL A 173 0.85 -8.15 11.50
CA VAL A 173 0.00 -6.99 11.26
C VAL A 173 -1.47 -7.31 11.60
N SER A 174 -1.96 -8.53 11.35
CA SER A 174 -3.32 -8.93 11.72
C SER A 174 -3.56 -8.99 13.23
N GLU A 175 -2.56 -9.35 14.03
CA GLU A 175 -2.69 -9.29 15.49
C GLU A 175 -2.65 -7.85 15.99
N ALA A 176 -1.78 -7.00 15.42
CA ALA A 176 -1.70 -5.59 15.79
C ALA A 176 -3.03 -4.86 15.57
N THR A 177 -3.71 -5.09 14.43
CA THR A 177 -4.97 -4.41 14.11
C THR A 177 -6.14 -4.79 15.03
N LYS A 178 -6.07 -5.91 15.75
CA LYS A 178 -7.08 -6.27 16.77
C LYS A 178 -7.03 -5.36 18.00
N THR A 179 -5.86 -4.82 18.32
CA THR A 179 -5.64 -3.97 19.51
C THR A 179 -5.38 -2.50 19.17
N GLU A 180 -5.07 -2.20 17.91
CA GLU A 180 -4.73 -0.87 17.40
C GLU A 180 -5.68 -0.48 16.24
N PRO A 181 -6.98 -0.24 16.50
CA PRO A 181 -7.95 0.02 15.43
C PRO A 181 -7.75 1.42 14.82
N PHE A 182 -8.05 1.53 13.54
CA PHE A 182 -8.05 2.78 12.77
C PHE A 182 -9.10 2.69 11.65
N ASP A 183 -9.51 3.85 11.13
CA ASP A 183 -10.44 3.90 10.01
C ASP A 183 -9.71 3.63 8.68
N VAL A 184 -10.39 2.93 7.77
CA VAL A 184 -9.85 2.54 6.45
C VAL A 184 -10.55 3.33 5.36
N SER A 185 -9.78 4.05 4.57
CA SER A 185 -10.22 4.65 3.31
C SER A 185 -9.96 3.66 2.17
N TYR A 186 -11.00 3.23 1.45
CA TYR A 186 -10.88 2.29 0.35
C TYR A 186 -11.41 2.92 -0.95
N ASN A 187 -10.60 2.89 -2.01
CA ASN A 187 -10.95 3.46 -3.32
C ASN A 187 -11.64 4.84 -3.24
N PRO A 188 -10.99 5.86 -2.63
CA PRO A 188 -11.61 7.18 -2.52
C PRO A 188 -11.88 7.78 -3.92
N PRO A 189 -12.90 8.63 -4.04
CA PRO A 189 -13.23 9.28 -5.31
C PRO A 189 -12.02 10.06 -5.85
N GLY A 190 -11.71 9.96 -7.15
CA GLY A 190 -10.56 10.66 -7.75
C GLY A 190 -9.18 10.21 -7.23
N PHE A 191 -9.05 8.96 -6.76
CA PHE A 191 -7.78 8.46 -6.17
C PHE A 191 -6.58 8.52 -7.13
N ALA A 192 -6.81 8.37 -8.44
CA ALA A 192 -5.75 8.43 -9.45
C ALA A 192 -5.18 9.86 -9.55
N GLU A 193 -6.06 10.86 -9.61
CA GLU A 193 -5.71 12.28 -9.61
C GLU A 193 -5.02 12.67 -8.30
N PHE A 194 -5.53 12.20 -7.16
CA PHE A 194 -4.92 12.41 -5.85
C PHE A 194 -3.50 11.84 -5.77
N SER A 195 -3.33 10.59 -6.24
CA SER A 195 -2.03 9.92 -6.25
C SER A 195 -1.02 10.66 -7.14
N LYS A 196 -1.48 11.15 -8.30
CA LYS A 196 -0.65 11.96 -9.20
C LYS A 196 -0.27 13.31 -8.58
N LEU A 197 -1.22 13.95 -7.90
CA LEU A 197 -0.98 15.20 -7.17
C LEU A 197 0.08 14.98 -6.08
N ALA A 198 -0.06 13.94 -5.26
CA ALA A 198 0.90 13.61 -4.20
C ALA A 198 2.31 13.35 -4.75
N GLN A 199 2.41 12.59 -5.86
CA GLN A 199 3.68 12.37 -6.56
C GLN A 199 4.31 13.69 -7.03
N THR A 200 3.51 14.55 -7.65
CA THR A 200 3.99 15.83 -8.20
C THR A 200 4.43 16.77 -7.09
N THR A 201 3.68 16.86 -5.99
CA THR A 201 4.04 17.65 -4.80
C THR A 201 5.36 17.19 -4.20
N ASN A 202 5.57 15.87 -4.05
CA ASN A 202 6.85 15.33 -3.59
C ASN A 202 8.01 15.72 -4.51
N GLN A 203 7.81 15.68 -5.84
CA GLN A 203 8.83 16.10 -6.80
C GLN A 203 9.10 17.60 -6.73
N GLU A 204 8.07 18.44 -6.62
CA GLU A 204 8.22 19.90 -6.49
C GLU A 204 9.04 20.28 -5.25
N ILE A 205 8.79 19.62 -4.11
CA ILE A 205 9.57 19.81 -2.89
C ILE A 205 10.99 19.28 -3.08
N GLY A 206 11.14 18.04 -3.57
CA GLY A 206 12.43 17.38 -3.73
C GLY A 206 13.38 18.15 -4.64
N PHE A 207 12.90 18.67 -5.76
CA PHE A 207 13.68 19.50 -6.69
C PHE A 207 13.80 20.98 -6.24
N GLY A 208 13.33 21.33 -5.04
CA GLY A 208 13.40 22.70 -4.50
C GLY A 208 12.57 23.73 -5.29
N ARG A 209 11.55 23.29 -6.03
CA ARG A 209 10.67 24.18 -6.83
C ARG A 209 9.64 24.91 -5.97
N LYS A 210 9.29 24.36 -4.81
CA LYS A 210 8.39 24.96 -3.82
C LYS A 210 8.93 24.72 -2.41
N SER A 211 8.65 25.65 -1.50
CA SER A 211 8.81 25.37 -0.07
C SER A 211 7.76 24.34 0.37
N VAL A 212 8.00 23.67 1.49
CA VAL A 212 7.05 22.70 2.07
C VAL A 212 5.71 23.38 2.37
N GLU A 213 5.70 24.58 2.93
CA GLU A 213 4.47 25.29 3.31
C GLU A 213 3.61 25.65 2.10
N GLN A 214 4.25 26.10 1.02
CA GLN A 214 3.56 26.39 -0.24
C GLN A 214 3.01 25.09 -0.86
N ALA A 215 3.85 24.06 -0.95
CA ALA A 215 3.49 22.77 -1.52
C ALA A 215 2.32 22.10 -0.77
N VAL A 216 2.32 22.16 0.56
CA VAL A 216 1.24 21.67 1.43
C VAL A 216 -0.07 22.43 1.19
N THR A 217 0.00 23.75 1.05
CA THR A 217 -1.18 24.58 0.75
C THR A 217 -1.79 24.21 -0.59
N ASP A 218 -0.98 24.09 -1.63
CA ASP A 218 -1.41 23.73 -2.97
C ASP A 218 -1.98 22.29 -3.01
N PHE A 219 -1.28 21.36 -2.35
CA PHE A 219 -1.67 19.96 -2.26
C PHE A 219 -3.01 19.79 -1.55
N TYR A 220 -3.22 20.46 -0.41
CA TYR A 220 -4.49 20.40 0.32
C TYR A 220 -5.65 20.93 -0.53
N ASN A 221 -5.49 22.13 -1.10
CA ASN A 221 -6.51 22.73 -1.96
C ASN A 221 -6.79 21.89 -3.21
N GLY A 222 -5.76 21.28 -3.79
CA GLY A 222 -5.89 20.33 -4.90
C GLY A 222 -6.67 19.08 -4.50
N THR A 223 -6.35 18.50 -3.34
CA THR A 223 -7.04 17.32 -2.81
C THR A 223 -8.52 17.58 -2.56
N VAL A 224 -8.87 18.71 -1.92
CA VAL A 224 -10.26 19.13 -1.71
C VAL A 224 -11.01 19.18 -3.04
N ARG A 225 -10.45 19.88 -4.04
CA ARG A 225 -11.08 19.98 -5.37
C ARG A 225 -11.26 18.63 -6.05
N ILE A 226 -10.26 17.75 -5.99
CA ILE A 226 -10.32 16.41 -6.58
C ILE A 226 -11.48 15.62 -5.97
N PHE A 227 -11.59 15.60 -4.64
CA PHE A 227 -12.63 14.84 -3.97
C PHE A 227 -14.02 15.43 -4.16
N GLU A 228 -14.18 16.75 -4.12
CA GLU A 228 -15.45 17.43 -4.40
C GLU A 228 -15.93 17.22 -5.84
N SER A 229 -15.02 17.14 -6.81
CA SER A 229 -15.37 16.98 -8.23
C SER A 229 -15.71 15.54 -8.63
N ASN A 230 -15.48 14.56 -7.74
CA ASN A 230 -15.65 13.14 -8.01
C ASN A 230 -16.67 12.47 -7.05
N GLN A 231 -17.48 13.27 -6.32
CA GLN A 231 -18.61 12.75 -5.54
C GLN A 231 -19.80 12.36 -6.41
#